data_AF-A0A7S3W9I0-F1
#
_entry.id   AF-A0A7S3W9I0-F1
#
_cell.length_a   1.000
_cell.length_b   1.000
_cell.length_c   1.000
_cell.angle_alpha   90.00
_cell.angle_beta   90.00
_cell.angle_gamma   90.00
#
_symmetry.space_group_name_H-M   'P 1'
#
loop_
_entity.id
_entity.type
_entity.pdbx_description
1 polymer ?
#
loop_
_entity_poly.entity_id
_entity_poly.type
_entity_poly.pdbx_seq_one_letter_code
_entity_poly.pdbx_strand_id
1 'polypeptide(L)'
;DHCFLVLCAMPLLLLHAAALATATCRRAAFRAAALLPASLLLPASAAGEVERLRSADGLIRELKSQWSDLTIDCRYGEMRRELLSAENKERLLAEASSTSKSGTTVTVCKSSGVQVRKVLGTTAESSLSRMGALLERPALLQRLPEDSLEAYQAASEQLQQALAAADGAAYLAGNDYSAQTTFRRGESTDTPNLDAAFQSVSEAQQALARILEIVQAGG
;
A
#
# COMPACT_ATOMS: atom_id res chain seq x y z
N ASP A 1 39.18 -49.90 -24.87
CA ASP A 1 40.00 -48.80 -24.36
C ASP A 1 39.28 -48.04 -23.24
N HIS A 2 39.92 -48.06 -22.06
CA HIS A 2 39.72 -47.35 -20.78
C HIS A 2 38.28 -47.17 -20.21
N CYS A 3 37.83 -47.83 -19.14
CA CYS A 3 38.26 -47.99 -17.72
C CYS A 3 37.63 -46.99 -16.72
N PHE A 4 37.27 -47.54 -15.53
CA PHE A 4 36.71 -47.01 -14.27
C PHE A 4 35.18 -46.86 -14.21
N LEU A 5 34.37 -47.72 -13.56
CA LEU A 5 34.51 -48.64 -12.39
C LEU A 5 34.67 -47.90 -11.04
N VAL A 6 33.66 -48.11 -10.16
CA VAL A 6 33.61 -48.07 -8.66
C VAL A 6 32.15 -47.67 -8.31
N LEU A 7 31.18 -48.54 -8.02
CA LEU A 7 31.09 -49.75 -7.20
C LEU A 7 31.13 -49.47 -5.69
N CYS A 8 30.14 -50.05 -5.01
CA CYS A 8 29.98 -50.25 -3.56
C CYS A 8 29.42 -49.09 -2.74
N ALA A 9 28.63 -49.29 -1.69
CA ALA A 9 27.86 -50.42 -1.16
C ALA A 9 27.20 -49.87 0.11
N MET A 10 25.91 -50.15 0.32
CA MET A 10 25.31 -50.10 1.67
C MET A 10 25.94 -51.20 2.54
N PRO A 11 26.08 -50.97 3.85
CA PRO A 11 25.32 -51.84 4.75
C PRO A 11 24.82 -51.17 6.07
N LEU A 12 23.58 -51.54 6.41
CA LEU A 12 23.07 -52.12 7.67
C LEU A 12 23.69 -51.75 9.05
N LEU A 13 22.77 -51.37 9.95
CA LEU A 13 22.57 -51.81 11.35
C LEU A 13 23.65 -51.55 12.42
N LEU A 14 23.26 -50.89 13.52
CA LEU A 14 23.40 -51.44 14.88
C LEU A 14 22.58 -50.67 15.93
N LEU A 15 21.75 -51.45 16.64
CA LEU A 15 21.00 -51.15 17.86
C LEU A 15 21.90 -51.36 19.10
N HIS A 16 21.34 -51.03 20.29
CA HIS A 16 21.76 -51.28 21.69
C HIS A 16 22.38 -50.07 22.41
N ALA A 17 22.11 -49.78 23.69
CA ALA A 17 21.08 -50.13 24.67
C ALA A 17 21.41 -49.35 25.96
N ALA A 18 20.38 -49.02 26.73
CA ALA A 18 20.34 -48.93 28.19
C ALA A 18 21.26 -47.97 28.99
N ALA A 19 20.62 -47.05 29.72
CA ALA A 19 20.84 -46.91 31.16
C ALA A 19 19.54 -46.48 31.86
N LEU A 20 18.93 -47.43 32.57
CA LEU A 20 17.94 -47.21 33.63
C LEU A 20 18.66 -46.68 34.89
N ALA A 21 18.06 -45.73 35.59
CA ALA A 21 18.17 -45.66 37.05
C ALA A 21 16.84 -45.18 37.66
N THR A 22 16.29 -46.06 38.49
CA THR A 22 15.04 -46.07 39.24
C THR A 22 15.00 -45.02 40.35
N ALA A 23 13.92 -44.24 40.48
CA ALA A 23 12.76 -44.41 41.39
C ALA A 23 12.98 -44.05 42.88
N THR A 24 12.20 -43.07 43.37
CA THR A 24 11.30 -43.11 44.57
C THR A 24 10.91 -41.66 44.94
N CYS A 25 9.69 -41.22 44.63
CA CYS A 25 8.48 -41.27 45.45
C CYS A 25 8.53 -40.35 46.71
N ARG A 26 7.79 -39.23 46.70
CA ARG A 26 6.69 -38.95 47.66
C ARG A 26 6.12 -37.52 47.56
N ARG A 27 4.79 -37.48 47.72
CA ARG A 27 3.90 -36.40 48.20
C ARG A 27 3.35 -35.40 47.18
N ALA A 28 2.15 -35.77 46.74
CA ALA A 28 0.96 -34.95 46.59
C ALA A 28 1.09 -33.48 47.07
N ALA A 29 0.83 -32.58 46.14
CA ALA A 29 0.09 -31.36 46.42
C ALA A 29 -0.90 -31.15 45.27
N PHE A 30 -2.17 -31.39 45.57
CA PHE A 30 -3.29 -30.82 44.84
C PHE A 30 -3.01 -29.32 44.64
N ARG A 31 -2.87 -28.89 43.41
CA ARG A 31 -3.12 -27.49 43.05
C ARG A 31 -4.12 -27.51 41.92
N ALA A 32 -5.28 -26.94 42.25
CA ALA A 32 -6.43 -26.75 41.40
C ALA A 32 -6.01 -26.38 39.98
N ALA A 33 -6.43 -27.18 39.02
CA ALA A 33 -6.61 -26.71 37.66
C ALA A 33 -7.64 -25.57 37.75
N ALA A 34 -7.15 -24.34 37.86
CA ALA A 34 -7.94 -23.18 37.55
C ALA A 34 -8.33 -23.34 36.09
N LEU A 35 -9.57 -23.77 35.86
CA LEU A 35 -10.29 -23.62 34.60
C LEU A 35 -10.41 -22.12 34.34
N LEU A 36 -9.30 -21.51 33.94
CA LEU A 36 -9.29 -20.21 33.32
C LEU A 36 -9.95 -20.41 31.95
N PRO A 37 -11.01 -19.66 31.63
CA PRO A 37 -11.58 -19.71 30.30
C PRO A 37 -10.47 -19.32 29.32
N ALA A 38 -10.17 -20.21 28.37
CA ALA A 38 -9.20 -20.01 27.30
C ALA A 38 -9.60 -18.88 26.32
N SER A 39 -10.56 -18.04 26.68
CA SER A 39 -11.26 -17.10 25.81
C SER A 39 -10.73 -15.66 25.89
N LEU A 40 -9.63 -15.38 26.59
CA LEU A 40 -9.13 -14.00 26.77
C LEU A 40 -7.72 -13.72 26.24
N LEU A 41 -7.06 -14.71 25.64
CA LEU A 41 -5.82 -14.49 24.91
C LEU A 41 -6.13 -14.40 23.42
N LEU A 42 -6.70 -13.27 22.99
CA LEU A 42 -6.49 -12.84 21.61
C LEU A 42 -4.96 -12.80 21.44
N PRO A 43 -4.37 -13.51 20.47
CA PRO A 43 -2.96 -13.35 20.20
C PRO A 43 -2.75 -11.89 19.83
N ALA A 44 -1.92 -11.17 20.60
CA ALA A 44 -1.62 -9.76 20.39
C ALA A 44 -1.14 -9.46 18.95
N SER A 45 -0.66 -10.49 18.23
CA SER A 45 -0.33 -10.42 16.81
C SER A 45 -1.55 -10.13 15.92
N ALA A 46 -2.70 -10.74 16.19
CA ALA A 46 -3.87 -10.65 15.31
C ALA A 46 -4.59 -9.29 15.43
N ALA A 47 -4.67 -8.73 16.64
CA ALA A 47 -5.15 -7.35 16.83
C ALA A 47 -4.26 -6.33 16.10
N GLY A 48 -2.96 -6.57 16.07
CA GLY A 48 -2.00 -5.75 15.33
C GLY A 48 -2.19 -5.78 13.81
N GLU A 49 -2.58 -6.93 13.23
CA GLU A 49 -2.83 -7.01 11.78
C GLU A 49 -4.12 -6.28 11.37
N VAL A 50 -5.19 -6.40 12.18
CA VAL A 50 -6.44 -5.66 11.93
C VAL A 50 -6.20 -4.15 12.00
N GLU A 51 -5.36 -3.68 12.93
CA GLU A 51 -5.02 -2.27 13.03
C GLU A 51 -4.23 -1.76 11.81
N ARG A 52 -3.40 -2.61 11.19
CA ARG A 52 -2.74 -2.28 9.93
C ARG A 52 -3.72 -2.16 8.76
N LEU A 53 -4.74 -3.02 8.72
CA LEU A 53 -5.83 -2.91 7.73
C LEU A 53 -6.61 -1.60 7.91
N ARG A 54 -6.93 -1.20 9.15
CA ARG A 54 -7.57 0.09 9.43
C ARG A 54 -6.68 1.27 9.06
N SER A 55 -5.39 1.19 9.36
CA SER A 55 -4.42 2.22 8.98
C SER A 55 -4.34 2.39 7.46
N ALA A 56 -4.37 1.29 6.71
CA ALA A 56 -4.42 1.31 5.26
C ALA A 56 -5.71 1.94 4.71
N ASP A 57 -6.86 1.61 5.29
CA ASP A 57 -8.15 2.24 4.94
C ASP A 57 -8.13 3.76 5.21
N GLY A 58 -7.55 4.17 6.35
CA GLY A 58 -7.31 5.58 6.68
C GLY A 58 -6.44 6.29 5.65
N LEU A 59 -5.36 5.65 5.19
CA LEU A 59 -4.49 6.21 4.14
C LEU A 59 -5.20 6.35 2.79
N ILE A 60 -6.02 5.38 2.40
CA ILE A 60 -6.81 5.46 1.16
C ILE A 60 -7.85 6.59 1.26
N ARG A 61 -8.49 6.78 2.42
CA ARG A 61 -9.39 7.93 2.66
C ARG A 61 -8.66 9.26 2.54
N GLU A 62 -7.50 9.37 3.18
CA GLU A 62 -6.69 10.59 3.13
C GLU A 62 -6.29 10.92 1.68
N LEU A 63 -5.78 9.93 0.95
CA LEU A 63 -5.43 10.04 -0.47
C LEU A 63 -6.61 10.60 -1.30
N LYS A 64 -7.81 10.07 -1.08
CA LYS A 64 -9.02 10.54 -1.78
C LYS A 64 -9.40 11.97 -1.38
N SER A 65 -9.29 12.32 -0.10
CA SER A 65 -9.63 13.66 0.39
C SER A 65 -8.69 14.74 -0.13
N GLN A 66 -7.42 14.39 -0.35
CA GLN A 66 -6.38 15.29 -0.84
C GLN A 66 -6.12 15.16 -2.34
N TRP A 67 -6.98 14.46 -3.09
CA TRP A 67 -6.69 14.04 -4.46
C TRP A 67 -6.26 15.20 -5.37
N SER A 68 -7.00 16.31 -5.36
CA SER A 68 -6.68 17.49 -6.17
C SER A 68 -5.31 18.08 -5.82
N ASP A 69 -4.98 18.18 -4.54
CA ASP A 69 -3.71 18.79 -4.10
C ASP A 69 -2.51 17.90 -4.41
N LEU A 70 -2.70 16.58 -4.41
CA LEU A 70 -1.65 15.61 -4.72
C LEU A 70 -1.45 15.44 -6.23
N THR A 71 -2.46 15.77 -7.04
CA THR A 71 -2.44 15.55 -8.49
C THR A 71 -2.23 16.81 -9.31
N ILE A 72 -2.38 18.01 -8.75
CA ILE A 72 -2.23 19.28 -9.45
C ILE A 72 -1.03 20.06 -8.87
N ASP A 73 0.05 20.15 -9.64
CA ASP A 73 1.25 20.93 -9.28
C ASP A 73 1.22 22.32 -9.93
N CYS A 74 1.03 23.35 -9.11
CA CYS A 74 0.97 24.76 -9.53
C CYS A 74 2.29 25.54 -9.28
N ARG A 75 3.45 24.89 -9.35
CA ARG A 75 4.76 25.54 -9.14
C ARG A 75 5.33 26.24 -10.37
N TYR A 76 4.60 26.23 -11.49
CA TYR A 76 5.07 26.78 -12.75
C TYR A 76 4.66 28.24 -12.90
N GLY A 77 5.55 29.06 -13.47
CA GLY A 77 5.28 30.44 -13.80
C GLY A 77 5.46 30.67 -15.28
N GLU A 78 4.43 31.19 -15.95
CA GLU A 78 4.51 31.64 -17.34
C GLU A 78 4.61 33.15 -17.39
N MET A 79 5.50 33.68 -18.25
CA MET A 79 5.54 35.13 -18.43
C MET A 79 4.30 35.62 -19.18
N ARG A 80 3.76 36.75 -18.73
CA ARG A 80 2.66 37.43 -19.43
C ARG A 80 3.10 37.81 -20.84
N ARG A 81 2.41 37.29 -21.86
CA ARG A 81 2.75 37.53 -23.27
C ARG A 81 2.70 39.02 -23.64
N GLU A 82 1.85 39.79 -22.96
CA GLU A 82 1.74 41.23 -23.18
C GLU A 82 3.05 41.94 -22.83
N LEU A 83 3.78 41.46 -21.81
CA LEU A 83 5.07 42.03 -21.45
C LEU A 83 6.11 41.81 -22.56
N LEU A 84 6.03 40.70 -23.30
CA LEU A 84 6.98 40.34 -24.36
C LEU A 84 6.84 41.18 -25.65
N SER A 85 5.87 42.09 -25.74
CA SER A 85 5.76 42.97 -26.91
C SER A 85 6.86 44.04 -26.93
N ALA A 86 7.31 44.42 -28.14
CA ALA A 86 8.36 45.43 -28.32
C ALA A 86 8.03 46.79 -27.66
N GLU A 87 6.74 47.10 -27.55
CA GLU A 87 6.21 48.31 -26.93
C GLU A 87 6.39 48.33 -25.40
N ASN A 88 6.54 47.18 -24.77
CA ASN A 88 6.63 47.02 -23.31
C ASN A 88 8.07 46.81 -22.79
N LYS A 89 9.09 47.03 -23.63
CA LYS A 89 10.51 46.81 -23.29
C LYS A 89 10.95 47.50 -22.01
N GLU A 90 10.60 48.78 -21.82
CA GLU A 90 10.97 49.53 -20.62
C GLU A 90 10.27 48.98 -19.36
N ARG A 91 9.00 48.57 -19.50
CA ARG A 91 8.24 47.93 -18.41
C ARG A 91 8.82 46.57 -18.03
N LEU A 92 9.23 45.78 -19.02
CA LEU A 92 9.93 44.51 -18.83
C LEU A 92 11.24 44.69 -18.06
N LEU A 93 12.06 45.68 -18.42
CA LEU A 93 13.34 45.93 -17.75
C LEU A 93 13.14 46.42 -16.30
N ALA A 94 12.12 47.22 -16.07
CA ALA A 94 11.73 47.67 -14.73
C ALA A 94 11.19 46.53 -13.86
N GLU A 95 10.36 45.64 -14.40
CA GLU A 95 9.85 44.50 -13.64
C GLU A 95 10.89 43.37 -13.48
N ALA A 96 11.82 43.19 -14.42
CA ALA A 96 12.91 42.22 -14.32
C ALA A 96 13.97 42.61 -13.27
N SER A 97 14.12 43.91 -12.99
CA SER A 97 14.98 44.42 -11.91
C SER A 97 14.32 44.36 -10.52
N SER A 98 13.00 44.08 -10.46
CA SER A 98 12.29 43.82 -9.22
C SER A 98 12.50 42.39 -8.73
N THR A 99 12.64 42.21 -7.42
CA THR A 99 12.72 40.88 -6.78
C THR A 99 11.36 40.16 -6.72
N SER A 100 10.25 40.88 -6.92
CA SER A 100 8.90 40.30 -6.91
C SER A 100 8.46 39.85 -8.31
N LYS A 101 8.28 38.54 -8.51
CA LYS A 101 7.87 37.95 -9.81
C LYS A 101 6.36 37.99 -10.09
N SER A 102 5.56 38.56 -9.18
CA SER A 102 4.09 38.54 -9.25
C SER A 102 3.50 39.44 -10.37
N GLY A 103 4.22 40.48 -10.80
CA GLY A 103 3.83 41.32 -11.94
C GLY A 103 4.08 40.65 -13.29
N THR A 104 5.19 39.91 -13.41
CA THR A 104 5.69 39.35 -14.67
C THR A 104 5.15 37.97 -15.01
N THR A 105 4.81 37.18 -13.99
CA THR A 105 4.47 35.76 -14.14
C THR A 105 3.03 35.47 -13.74
N VAL A 106 2.41 34.55 -14.49
CA VAL A 106 1.14 33.92 -14.18
C VAL A 106 1.44 32.54 -13.65
N THR A 107 0.90 32.19 -12.48
CA THR A 107 0.99 30.83 -11.96
C THR A 107 0.16 29.90 -12.82
N VAL A 108 0.79 28.84 -13.32
CA VAL A 108 0.17 27.78 -14.08
C VAL A 108 0.44 26.44 -13.43
N CYS A 109 -0.39 25.46 -13.74
CA CYS A 109 -0.40 24.15 -13.12
C CYS A 109 -0.21 23.05 -14.15
N LYS A 110 0.24 21.89 -13.67
CA LYS A 110 0.30 20.63 -14.42
C LYS A 110 -0.31 19.52 -13.59
N SER A 111 -0.91 18.52 -14.25
CA SER A 111 -1.33 17.31 -13.58
C SER A 111 -0.15 16.34 -13.39
N SER A 112 -0.19 15.52 -12.34
CA SER A 112 0.85 14.53 -12.04
C SER A 112 0.31 13.39 -11.17
N GLY A 113 0.58 12.15 -11.56
CA GLY A 113 0.28 10.98 -10.73
C GLY A 113 1.40 10.60 -9.74
N VAL A 114 2.54 11.30 -9.74
CA VAL A 114 3.75 10.90 -8.99
C VAL A 114 3.48 10.74 -7.49
N GLN A 115 2.78 11.69 -6.89
CA GLN A 115 2.51 11.66 -5.45
C GLN A 115 1.48 10.59 -5.08
N VAL A 116 0.48 10.35 -5.93
CA VAL A 116 -0.47 9.24 -5.78
C VAL A 116 0.27 7.91 -5.75
N ARG A 117 1.18 7.67 -6.70
CA ARG A 117 1.99 6.44 -6.77
C ARG A 117 2.89 6.24 -5.55
N LYS A 118 3.45 7.33 -5.01
CA LYS A 118 4.23 7.30 -3.77
C LYS A 118 3.39 6.78 -2.61
N VAL A 119 2.14 7.22 -2.50
CA VAL A 119 1.20 6.75 -1.46
C VAL A 119 0.78 5.30 -1.72
N LEU A 120 0.45 4.93 -2.96
CA LEU A 120 0.00 3.57 -3.31
C LEU A 120 1.11 2.51 -3.18
N GLY A 121 2.38 2.91 -3.26
CA GLY A 121 3.48 2.08 -2.77
C GLY A 121 4.37 1.44 -3.82
N THR A 122 4.68 2.15 -4.90
CA THR A 122 5.84 1.80 -5.75
C THR A 122 7.19 2.13 -5.10
N THR A 123 7.18 2.70 -3.88
CA THR A 123 8.34 2.85 -3.01
C THR A 123 8.14 2.01 -1.75
N ALA A 124 9.18 1.31 -1.29
CA ALA A 124 9.15 0.29 -0.23
C ALA A 124 8.62 0.76 1.15
N GLU A 125 8.31 2.05 1.27
CA GLU A 125 7.90 2.73 2.50
C GLU A 125 6.37 2.71 2.71
N SER A 126 5.55 2.50 1.67
CA SER A 126 4.09 2.51 1.82
C SER A 126 3.56 1.22 2.45
N SER A 127 2.66 1.34 3.43
CA SER A 127 1.92 0.22 4.02
C SER A 127 1.01 -0.51 3.02
N LEU A 128 0.59 0.15 1.94
CA LEU A 128 -0.26 -0.43 0.90
C LEU A 128 0.52 -1.39 -0.01
N SER A 129 1.82 -1.15 -0.23
CA SER A 129 2.68 -2.03 -1.04
C SER A 129 2.80 -3.45 -0.48
N ARG A 130 2.65 -3.62 0.84
CA ARG A 130 2.76 -4.91 1.54
C ARG A 130 1.41 -5.54 1.84
N MET A 131 0.33 -5.05 1.22
CA MET A 131 -1.02 -5.50 1.54
C MET A 131 -1.24 -6.98 1.24
N GLY A 132 -0.75 -7.50 0.11
CA GLY A 132 -0.86 -8.94 -0.20
C GLY A 132 -0.24 -9.82 0.89
N ALA A 133 1.01 -9.52 1.27
CA ALA A 133 1.71 -10.23 2.33
C ALA A 133 1.09 -10.06 3.73
N LEU A 134 0.33 -8.97 3.95
CA LEU A 134 -0.46 -8.79 5.16
C LEU A 134 -1.68 -9.74 5.15
N LEU A 135 -2.43 -9.78 4.05
CA LEU A 135 -3.67 -10.55 3.92
C LEU A 135 -3.46 -12.07 4.00
N GLU A 136 -2.29 -12.56 3.65
CA GLU A 136 -1.92 -13.99 3.72
C GLU A 136 -1.45 -14.43 5.11
N ARG A 137 -1.37 -13.51 6.09
CA ARG A 137 -0.84 -13.86 7.42
C ARG A 137 -1.76 -14.85 8.15
N PRO A 138 -1.21 -15.91 8.75
CA PRO A 138 -2.00 -16.88 9.52
C PRO A 138 -2.84 -16.23 10.63
N ALA A 139 -2.32 -15.16 11.25
CA ALA A 139 -3.02 -14.43 12.31
C ALA A 139 -4.31 -13.74 11.85
N LEU A 140 -4.43 -13.38 10.57
CA LEU A 140 -5.68 -12.88 9.98
C LEU A 140 -6.58 -14.03 9.54
N LEU A 141 -6.02 -15.04 8.87
CA LEU A 141 -6.78 -16.19 8.37
C LEU A 141 -7.48 -16.97 9.51
N GLN A 142 -6.85 -17.07 10.67
CA GLN A 142 -7.44 -17.73 11.86
C GLN A 142 -8.63 -16.97 12.47
N ARG A 143 -8.86 -15.71 12.09
CA ARG A 143 -10.03 -14.91 12.54
C ARG A 143 -11.21 -15.01 11.59
N LEU A 144 -11.06 -15.66 10.45
CA LEU A 144 -12.13 -15.72 9.46
C LEU A 144 -13.23 -16.65 9.98
N PRO A 145 -14.52 -16.23 9.90
CA PRO A 145 -15.64 -17.16 10.04
C PRO A 145 -15.49 -18.38 9.12
N GLU A 146 -15.93 -19.56 9.55
CA GLU A 146 -15.75 -20.84 8.81
C GLU A 146 -16.22 -20.76 7.35
N ASP A 147 -17.32 -20.06 7.08
CA ASP A 147 -17.92 -19.94 5.73
C ASP A 147 -17.51 -18.68 4.96
N SER A 148 -16.48 -17.95 5.42
CA SER A 148 -16.11 -16.65 4.85
C SER A 148 -14.82 -16.64 4.02
N LEU A 149 -14.14 -17.78 3.93
CA LEU A 149 -12.82 -17.87 3.28
C LEU A 149 -12.87 -17.45 1.81
N GLU A 150 -13.84 -17.94 1.05
CA GLU A 150 -13.99 -17.60 -0.37
C GLU A 150 -14.27 -16.10 -0.57
N ALA A 151 -15.16 -15.52 0.25
CA ALA A 151 -15.46 -14.10 0.20
C ALA A 151 -14.25 -13.23 0.58
N TYR A 152 -13.45 -13.67 1.56
CA TYR A 152 -12.22 -13.00 1.95
C TYR A 152 -11.17 -13.05 0.83
N GLN A 153 -11.00 -14.20 0.19
CA GLN A 153 -10.07 -14.37 -0.94
C GLN A 153 -10.49 -13.49 -2.12
N ALA A 154 -11.76 -13.51 -2.50
CA ALA A 154 -12.28 -12.66 -3.58
C ALA A 154 -12.07 -11.17 -3.30
N ALA A 155 -12.35 -10.70 -2.08
CA ALA A 155 -12.11 -9.31 -1.69
C ALA A 155 -10.60 -8.96 -1.65
N SER A 156 -9.75 -9.91 -1.23
CA SER A 156 -8.30 -9.74 -1.22
C SER A 156 -7.71 -9.61 -2.63
N GLU A 157 -8.17 -10.43 -3.57
CA GLU A 157 -7.78 -10.35 -4.99
C GLU A 157 -8.26 -9.04 -5.61
N GLN A 158 -9.51 -8.65 -5.35
CA GLN A 158 -10.06 -7.39 -5.82
C GLN A 158 -9.26 -6.20 -5.31
N LEU A 159 -8.86 -6.19 -4.04
CA LEU A 159 -8.02 -5.15 -3.46
C LEU A 159 -6.66 -5.05 -4.17
N GLN A 160 -5.99 -6.19 -4.38
CA GLN A 160 -4.69 -6.21 -5.04
C GLN A 160 -4.79 -5.74 -6.50
N GLN A 161 -5.80 -6.20 -7.23
CA GLN A 161 -6.06 -5.79 -8.61
C GLN A 161 -6.35 -4.29 -8.70
N ALA A 162 -7.20 -3.77 -7.81
CA ALA A 162 -7.55 -2.35 -7.79
C ALA A 162 -6.36 -1.45 -7.44
N LEU A 163 -5.51 -1.85 -6.48
CA LEU A 163 -4.28 -1.13 -6.16
C LEU A 163 -3.29 -1.12 -7.34
N ALA A 164 -3.13 -2.25 -8.04
CA ALA A 164 -2.28 -2.33 -9.21
C ALA A 164 -2.83 -1.48 -10.39
N ALA A 165 -4.14 -1.51 -10.62
CA ALA A 165 -4.80 -0.69 -11.62
C ALA A 165 -4.65 0.81 -11.31
N ALA A 166 -4.80 1.20 -10.03
CA ALA A 166 -4.60 2.56 -9.58
C ALA A 166 -3.17 3.06 -9.81
N ASP A 167 -2.15 2.27 -9.48
CA ASP A 167 -0.75 2.65 -9.75
C ASP A 167 -0.47 2.74 -11.26
N GLY A 168 -0.96 1.78 -12.05
CA GLY A 168 -0.81 1.78 -13.50
C GLY A 168 -1.43 3.01 -14.16
N ALA A 169 -2.66 3.35 -13.79
CA ALA A 169 -3.35 4.54 -14.29
C ALA A 169 -2.64 5.83 -13.84
N ALA A 170 -2.24 5.92 -12.57
CA ALA A 170 -1.48 7.07 -12.08
C ALA A 170 -0.09 7.21 -12.74
N TYR A 171 0.53 6.11 -13.16
CA TYR A 171 1.75 6.14 -13.97
C TYR A 171 1.48 6.70 -15.37
N LEU A 172 0.41 6.22 -16.02
CA LEU A 172 0.01 6.67 -17.34
C LEU A 172 -0.47 8.13 -17.38
N ALA A 173 -0.86 8.71 -16.24
CA ALA A 173 -1.20 10.12 -16.12
C ALA A 173 -0.08 11.08 -16.57
N GLY A 174 1.19 10.64 -16.58
CA GLY A 174 2.27 11.42 -17.20
C GLY A 174 2.08 11.65 -18.71
N ASN A 175 1.25 10.83 -19.37
CA ASN A 175 0.91 10.95 -20.78
C ASN A 175 -0.35 11.80 -21.03
N ASP A 176 -1.05 12.23 -19.98
CA ASP A 176 -2.20 13.12 -20.14
C ASP A 176 -1.75 14.46 -20.72
N TYR A 177 -2.62 15.06 -21.55
CA TYR A 177 -2.34 16.38 -22.13
C TYR A 177 -2.07 17.43 -21.04
N SER A 178 -2.80 17.36 -19.93
CA SER A 178 -2.67 18.23 -18.75
C SER A 178 -1.36 18.02 -17.95
N ALA A 179 -0.65 16.92 -18.16
CA ALA A 179 0.68 16.69 -17.59
C ALA A 179 1.79 17.24 -18.51
N GLN A 180 1.56 17.17 -19.83
CA GLN A 180 2.51 17.67 -20.83
C GLN A 180 2.42 19.19 -21.00
N THR A 181 1.22 19.75 -20.87
CA THR A 181 0.93 21.18 -21.00
C THR A 181 0.59 21.81 -19.66
N THR A 182 0.44 23.12 -19.66
CA THR A 182 0.12 23.93 -18.49
C THR A 182 -1.30 24.47 -18.61
N PHE A 183 -2.01 24.58 -17.49
CA PHE A 183 -3.33 25.18 -17.41
C PHE A 183 -3.39 26.18 -16.26
N ARG A 184 -4.39 27.07 -16.26
CA ARG A 184 -4.50 28.08 -15.20
C ARG A 184 -5.01 27.45 -13.91
N ARG A 185 -4.60 28.01 -12.77
CA ARG A 185 -5.15 27.59 -11.48
C ARG A 185 -6.67 27.80 -11.45
N GLY A 186 -7.41 26.76 -11.07
CA GLY A 186 -8.87 26.78 -11.00
C GLY A 186 -9.57 26.48 -12.33
N GLU A 187 -8.82 26.25 -13.40
CA GLU A 187 -9.35 25.75 -14.66
C GLU A 187 -9.63 24.24 -14.54
N SER A 188 -10.79 23.80 -15.04
CA SER A 188 -11.08 22.37 -15.16
C SER A 188 -10.26 21.81 -16.31
N THR A 189 -9.51 20.74 -16.06
CA THR A 189 -8.70 20.08 -17.08
C THR A 189 -9.08 18.60 -17.17
N ASP A 190 -8.88 18.02 -18.35
CA ASP A 190 -9.13 16.61 -18.57
C ASP A 190 -7.94 15.79 -18.04
N THR A 191 -8.23 14.82 -17.17
CA THR A 191 -7.24 13.96 -16.51
C THR A 191 -7.68 12.50 -16.54
N PRO A 192 -7.93 11.92 -17.73
CA PRO A 192 -8.62 10.63 -17.84
C PRO A 192 -7.88 9.50 -17.11
N ASN A 193 -6.54 9.52 -17.10
CA ASN A 193 -5.76 8.52 -16.38
C ASN A 193 -5.78 8.74 -14.86
N LEU A 194 -5.83 9.98 -14.38
CA LEU A 194 -6.02 10.25 -12.95
C LEU A 194 -7.45 9.92 -12.51
N ASP A 195 -8.45 10.16 -13.35
CA ASP A 195 -9.84 9.81 -13.05
C ASP A 195 -10.00 8.30 -12.95
N ALA A 196 -9.40 7.55 -13.88
CA ALA A 196 -9.29 6.09 -13.81
C ALA A 196 -8.56 5.62 -12.55
N ALA A 197 -7.44 6.27 -12.20
CA ALA A 197 -6.72 5.96 -10.97
C ALA A 197 -7.59 6.20 -9.73
N PHE A 198 -8.31 7.31 -9.65
CA PHE A 198 -9.21 7.62 -8.54
C PHE A 198 -10.33 6.58 -8.39
N GLN A 199 -10.87 6.12 -9.52
CA GLN A 199 -11.88 5.08 -9.55
C GLN A 199 -11.33 3.77 -8.99
N SER A 200 -10.14 3.33 -9.44
CA SER A 200 -9.48 2.14 -8.91
C SER A 200 -9.10 2.27 -7.42
N VAL A 201 -8.71 3.47 -6.95
CA VAL A 201 -8.50 3.73 -5.52
C VAL A 201 -9.81 3.57 -4.73
N SER A 202 -10.93 3.98 -5.30
CA SER A 202 -12.25 3.81 -4.68
C SER A 202 -12.67 2.34 -4.62
N GLU A 203 -12.36 1.55 -5.64
CA GLU A 203 -12.58 0.10 -5.64
C GLU A 203 -11.71 -0.61 -4.61
N ALA A 204 -10.43 -0.22 -4.51
CA ALA A 204 -9.52 -0.71 -3.47
C ALA A 204 -10.09 -0.40 -2.07
N GLN A 205 -10.62 0.80 -1.86
CA GLN A 205 -11.26 1.15 -0.59
C GLN A 205 -12.44 0.23 -0.26
N GLN A 206 -13.32 -0.03 -1.23
CA GLN A 206 -14.49 -0.89 -1.04
C GLN A 206 -14.08 -2.33 -0.71
N ALA A 207 -13.09 -2.87 -1.43
CA ALA A 207 -12.55 -4.21 -1.18
C ALA A 207 -11.92 -4.30 0.23
N LEU A 208 -11.16 -3.28 0.65
CA LEU A 208 -10.59 -3.24 1.99
C LEU A 208 -11.64 -3.11 3.10
N ALA A 209 -12.68 -2.31 2.88
CA ALA A 209 -13.81 -2.24 3.80
C ALA A 209 -14.49 -3.61 3.94
N ARG A 210 -14.68 -4.33 2.83
CA ARG A 210 -15.25 -5.68 2.85
C ARG A 210 -14.38 -6.67 3.62
N ILE A 211 -13.06 -6.61 3.45
CA ILE A 211 -12.11 -7.43 4.22
C ILE A 211 -12.24 -7.14 5.72
N LEU A 212 -12.30 -5.85 6.10
CA LEU A 212 -12.47 -5.44 7.50
C LEU A 212 -13.79 -5.94 8.11
N GLU A 213 -14.89 -5.90 7.36
CA GLU A 213 -16.18 -6.47 7.79
C GLU A 213 -16.07 -7.97 8.09
N ILE A 214 -15.48 -8.75 7.17
CA ILE A 214 -15.34 -10.20 7.31
C ILE A 214 -14.47 -10.55 8.53
N VAL A 215 -13.32 -9.89 8.68
CA VAL A 215 -12.37 -10.15 9.78
C VAL A 215 -12.93 -9.74 11.14
N GLN A 216 -13.81 -8.72 11.19
CA GLN A 216 -14.48 -8.30 12.42
C GLN A 216 -15.64 -9.23 12.79
N ALA A 217 -16.29 -9.88 11.82
CA ALA A 217 -17.39 -10.79 12.09
C ALA A 217 -16.96 -12.11 12.75
N GLY A 218 -15.69 -12.53 12.59
CA GLY A 218 -15.16 -13.77 13.21
C GLY A 218 -14.27 -13.55 14.44
N GLY A 219 -14.15 -12.31 14.91
CA GLY A 219 -13.35 -11.92 16.08
C GLY A 219 -14.17 -11.64 17.31
#